data_AF-A0A4V1E8F4-F1
#
_entry.id   AF-A0A4V1E8F4-F1
#
_cell.length_a   1.000
_cell.length_b   1.000
_cell.length_c   1.000
_cell.angle_alpha   90.00
_cell.angle_beta   90.00
_cell.angle_gamma   90.00
#
_symmetry.space_group_name_H-M   'P 1'
#
loop_
_entity.id
_entity.type
_entity.pdbx_description
1 polymer ?
#
loop_
_entity_poly.entity_id
_entity_poly.type
_entity_poly.pdbx_seq_one_letter_code
_entity_poly.pdbx_strand_id
1 'polypeptide(L)'
;LNHAENEERWKSQKACQGGDEAACGRADAWDKLDRDRDLALMTACSTGGQASTCSALRQEAWKAAQSLKQASWSPEAREQYAQAMQNPELRAYTIESELRSINQVNNPITAGDSKRLAKALASFGSDFVPVYGDTKAFSEAQDPFDYAMAGVGLVPGAGDAAQKVLSKAKKLFQEGKVAESADLVEGLTKGVKNSNAAKGFIPAERTGLNFEEKVKNKAGGYVDVELSARQKFDKSGVVVDSKFAQSDLVARYSPDGNLYIDWYGTTVSGKGVGSEMISRAIEAVGANKVKTVSAQLGKDNLDAFKAGSSRGLSKEQAVWNTPLGKTMSSLGFTEVEVHGASVKFLHLE
;
A
#
# COMPACT_ATOMS: atom_id res chain seq x y z
N LEU A 1 3.32 -14.37 -27.93
CA LEU A 1 2.31 -15.09 -28.76
C LEU A 1 1.04 -15.45 -27.99
N ASN A 2 -0.12 -15.61 -28.63
CA ASN A 2 -1.32 -16.23 -27.99
C ASN A 2 -1.24 -17.77 -28.00
N HIS A 3 -2.20 -18.48 -27.39
CA HIS A 3 -2.19 -19.96 -27.32
C HIS A 3 -2.08 -20.63 -28.69
N ALA A 4 -2.94 -20.28 -29.65
CA ALA A 4 -2.95 -20.90 -30.97
C ALA A 4 -1.65 -20.65 -31.72
N GLU A 5 -1.11 -19.44 -31.66
CA GLU A 5 0.18 -19.08 -32.25
C GLU A 5 1.34 -19.84 -31.59
N ASN A 6 1.33 -19.96 -30.25
CA ASN A 6 2.38 -20.66 -29.51
C ASN A 6 2.34 -22.18 -29.76
N GLU A 7 1.15 -22.75 -29.95
CA GLU A 7 0.98 -24.17 -30.29
C GLU A 7 1.53 -24.49 -31.69
N GLU A 8 1.33 -23.60 -32.67
CA GLU A 8 1.94 -23.74 -33.99
C GLU A 8 3.47 -23.55 -33.96
N ARG A 9 3.98 -22.66 -33.10
CA ARG A 9 5.42 -22.53 -32.83
C ARG A 9 5.99 -23.82 -32.22
N TRP A 10 5.32 -24.38 -31.22
CA TRP A 10 5.70 -25.64 -30.57
C TRP A 10 5.79 -26.80 -31.57
N LYS A 11 4.77 -27.00 -32.40
CA LYS A 11 4.75 -28.06 -33.43
C LYS A 11 5.87 -27.86 -34.46
N SER A 12 6.09 -26.63 -34.89
CA SER A 12 7.14 -26.31 -35.87
C SER A 12 8.54 -26.58 -35.32
N GLN A 13 8.81 -26.21 -34.07
CA GLN A 13 10.08 -26.50 -33.40
C GLN A 13 10.33 -28.00 -33.25
N LYS A 14 9.29 -28.75 -32.84
CA LYS A 14 9.38 -30.20 -32.71
C LYS A 14 9.64 -30.90 -34.05
N ALA A 15 8.98 -30.47 -35.13
CA ALA A 15 9.19 -31.03 -36.46
C ALA A 15 10.56 -30.64 -37.05
N CYS A 16 11.03 -29.41 -36.80
CA CYS A 16 12.36 -28.97 -37.18
C CYS A 16 13.46 -29.83 -36.55
N GLN A 17 13.37 -30.12 -35.25
CA GLN A 17 14.29 -31.04 -34.56
C GLN A 17 14.20 -32.48 -35.08
N GLY A 18 13.07 -32.85 -35.71
CA GLY A 18 12.89 -34.11 -36.43
C GLY A 18 13.45 -34.12 -37.86
N GLY A 19 14.07 -33.02 -38.32
CA GLY A 19 14.71 -32.90 -39.64
C GLY A 19 13.83 -32.30 -40.75
N ASP A 20 12.64 -31.75 -40.43
CA ASP A 20 11.81 -31.05 -41.42
C ASP A 20 12.32 -29.60 -41.61
N GLU A 21 13.07 -29.37 -42.69
CA GLU A 21 13.60 -28.04 -43.04
C GLU A 21 12.50 -26.98 -43.26
N ALA A 22 11.34 -27.37 -43.79
CA ALA A 22 10.23 -26.45 -43.98
C ALA A 22 9.61 -26.06 -42.62
N ALA A 23 9.61 -26.97 -41.65
CA ALA A 23 9.22 -26.67 -40.28
C ALA A 23 10.23 -25.76 -39.57
N CYS A 24 11.53 -25.89 -39.85
CA CYS A 24 12.54 -24.97 -39.34
C CYS A 24 12.28 -23.53 -39.81
N GLY A 25 12.00 -23.33 -41.11
CA GLY A 25 11.64 -22.00 -41.62
C GLY A 25 10.38 -21.42 -40.98
N ARG A 26 9.39 -22.26 -40.64
CA ARG A 26 8.19 -21.83 -39.90
C ARG A 26 8.49 -21.50 -38.44
N ALA A 27 9.33 -22.29 -37.78
CA ALA A 27 9.78 -22.05 -36.41
C ALA A 27 10.51 -20.70 -36.29
N ASP A 28 11.45 -20.44 -37.21
CA ASP A 28 12.18 -19.16 -37.27
C ASP A 28 11.24 -17.96 -37.48
N ALA A 29 10.21 -18.12 -38.31
CA ALA A 29 9.21 -17.09 -38.53
C ALA A 29 8.40 -16.77 -37.27
N TRP A 30 8.02 -17.79 -36.49
CA TRP A 30 7.34 -17.60 -35.20
C TRP A 30 8.23 -16.95 -34.16
N ASP A 31 9.48 -17.38 -34.05
CA ASP A 31 10.46 -16.78 -33.14
C ASP A 31 10.73 -15.32 -33.50
N LYS A 32 10.78 -15.01 -34.80
CA LYS A 32 10.89 -13.63 -35.28
C LYS A 32 9.66 -12.81 -34.92
N LEU A 33 8.45 -13.33 -35.16
CA LEU A 33 7.21 -12.62 -34.84
C LEU A 33 7.09 -12.30 -33.35
N ASP A 34 7.45 -13.25 -32.49
CA ASP A 34 7.43 -13.07 -31.03
C ASP A 34 8.40 -11.96 -30.59
N ARG A 35 9.66 -12.02 -31.05
CA ARG A 35 10.66 -10.97 -30.80
C ARG A 35 10.24 -9.59 -31.32
N ASP A 36 9.68 -9.53 -32.52
CA ASP A 36 9.25 -8.28 -33.14
C ASP A 36 8.10 -7.64 -32.34
N ARG A 37 7.17 -8.45 -31.82
CA ARG A 37 6.06 -7.98 -30.97
C ARG A 37 6.52 -7.54 -29.59
N ASP A 38 7.45 -8.27 -28.97
CA ASP A 38 8.08 -7.87 -27.70
C ASP A 38 8.83 -6.53 -27.84
N LEU A 39 9.59 -6.39 -28.92
CA LEU A 39 10.30 -5.14 -29.22
C LEU A 39 9.31 -4.00 -29.47
N ALA A 40 8.24 -4.22 -30.25
CA ALA A 40 7.21 -3.22 -30.49
C ALA A 40 6.55 -2.75 -29.19
N LEU A 41 6.22 -3.68 -28.28
CA LEU A 41 5.65 -3.38 -26.97
C LEU A 41 6.63 -2.59 -26.09
N MET A 42 7.88 -3.04 -25.99
CA MET A 42 8.92 -2.36 -25.19
C MET A 42 9.22 -0.96 -25.72
N THR A 43 9.33 -0.79 -27.04
CA THR A 43 9.54 0.51 -27.68
C THR A 43 8.36 1.44 -27.46
N ALA A 44 7.13 0.97 -27.68
CA ALA A 44 5.92 1.78 -27.50
C ALA A 44 5.75 2.23 -26.04
N CYS A 45 6.16 1.41 -25.08
CA CYS A 45 6.04 1.69 -23.64
C CYS A 45 7.29 2.31 -22.98
N SER A 46 8.32 2.66 -23.76
CA SER A 46 9.54 3.32 -23.27
C SER A 46 9.40 4.85 -23.16
N THR A 47 10.35 5.53 -22.52
CA THR A 47 10.39 6.99 -22.41
C THR A 47 10.43 7.64 -23.81
N GLY A 48 9.37 8.34 -24.18
CA GLY A 48 9.22 8.95 -25.52
C GLY A 48 8.36 8.13 -26.52
N GLY A 49 7.81 6.98 -26.10
CA GLY A 49 6.90 6.16 -26.90
C GLY A 49 5.47 6.72 -27.01
N GLN A 50 4.68 6.22 -27.96
CA GLN A 50 3.27 6.61 -28.15
C GLN A 50 2.37 5.89 -27.14
N ALA A 51 1.77 6.66 -26.21
CA ALA A 51 0.94 6.12 -25.14
C ALA A 51 -0.25 5.29 -25.62
N SER A 52 -0.94 5.71 -26.69
CA SER A 52 -2.05 4.97 -27.30
C SER A 52 -1.61 3.62 -27.87
N THR A 53 -0.43 3.58 -28.50
CA THR A 53 0.17 2.35 -29.03
C THR A 53 0.61 1.43 -27.89
N CYS A 54 1.20 1.97 -26.82
CA CYS A 54 1.53 1.17 -25.62
C CYS A 54 0.27 0.53 -25.02
N SER A 55 -0.81 1.28 -24.83
CA SER A 55 -2.08 0.76 -24.30
C SER A 55 -2.67 -0.35 -25.17
N ALA A 56 -2.68 -0.17 -26.50
CA ALA A 56 -3.17 -1.19 -27.44
C ALA A 56 -2.34 -2.47 -27.37
N LEU A 57 -1.00 -2.36 -27.44
CA LEU A 57 -0.10 -3.51 -27.40
C LEU A 57 -0.12 -4.23 -26.03
N ARG A 58 -0.29 -3.50 -24.92
CA ARG A 58 -0.49 -4.11 -23.59
C ARG A 58 -1.79 -4.90 -23.51
N GLN A 59 -2.86 -4.40 -24.12
CA GLN A 59 -4.15 -5.10 -24.18
C GLN A 59 -4.05 -6.38 -25.03
N GLU A 60 -3.32 -6.33 -26.14
CA GLU A 60 -3.04 -7.49 -26.98
C GLU A 60 -2.21 -8.55 -26.24
N ALA A 61 -1.13 -8.14 -25.58
CA ALA A 61 -0.30 -9.03 -24.77
C ALA A 61 -1.08 -9.62 -23.59
N TRP A 62 -2.01 -8.87 -22.97
CA TRP A 62 -2.88 -9.40 -21.91
C TRP A 62 -3.86 -10.44 -22.44
N LYS A 63 -4.50 -10.21 -23.59
CA LYS A 63 -5.39 -11.20 -24.23
C LYS A 63 -4.62 -12.48 -24.61
N ALA A 64 -3.40 -12.33 -25.11
CA ALA A 64 -2.50 -13.46 -25.39
C ALA A 64 -2.18 -14.25 -24.11
N ALA A 65 -1.78 -13.57 -23.02
CA ALA A 65 -1.54 -14.19 -21.73
C ALA A 65 -2.78 -14.90 -21.16
N GLN A 66 -3.98 -14.35 -21.34
CA GLN A 66 -5.22 -15.01 -20.93
C GLN A 66 -5.47 -16.30 -21.70
N SER A 67 -5.27 -16.29 -23.02
CA SER A 67 -5.43 -17.50 -23.84
C SER A 67 -4.47 -18.62 -23.41
N LEU A 68 -3.21 -18.28 -23.10
CA LEU A 68 -2.21 -19.22 -22.60
C LEU A 68 -2.53 -19.69 -21.19
N LYS A 69 -3.00 -18.80 -20.31
CA LYS A 69 -3.42 -19.15 -18.96
C LYS A 69 -4.64 -20.07 -18.96
N GLN A 70 -5.53 -19.96 -19.95
CA GLN A 70 -6.61 -20.92 -20.12
C GLN A 70 -6.08 -22.29 -20.58
N ALA A 71 -5.15 -22.28 -21.55
CA ALA A 71 -4.54 -23.49 -22.08
C ALA A 71 -3.58 -24.19 -21.08
N SER A 72 -2.99 -23.48 -20.12
CA SER A 72 -2.03 -24.06 -19.17
C SER A 72 -2.64 -25.12 -18.24
N TRP A 73 -3.96 -25.15 -18.09
CA TRP A 73 -4.67 -26.16 -17.30
C TRP A 73 -5.12 -27.38 -18.12
N SER A 74 -4.83 -27.39 -19.41
CA SER A 74 -5.25 -28.46 -20.33
C SER A 74 -4.32 -29.69 -20.27
N PRO A 75 -4.80 -30.86 -20.75
CA PRO A 75 -3.95 -32.02 -20.96
C PRO A 75 -2.78 -31.74 -21.92
N GLU A 76 -2.98 -30.88 -22.93
CA GLU A 76 -1.94 -30.44 -23.88
C GLU A 76 -0.75 -29.81 -23.15
N ALA A 77 -0.99 -28.90 -22.19
CA ALA A 77 0.09 -28.27 -21.42
C ALA A 77 0.92 -29.30 -20.61
N ARG A 78 0.26 -30.31 -20.04
CA ARG A 78 0.94 -31.40 -19.31
C ARG A 78 1.77 -32.26 -20.26
N GLU A 79 1.25 -32.52 -21.45
CA GLU A 79 1.94 -33.28 -22.48
C GLU A 79 3.16 -32.53 -23.01
N GLN A 80 3.03 -31.24 -23.33
CA GLN A 80 4.15 -30.38 -23.70
C GLN A 80 5.23 -30.38 -22.62
N TYR A 81 4.84 -30.25 -21.35
CA TYR A 81 5.79 -30.30 -20.24
C TYR A 81 6.52 -31.64 -20.15
N ALA A 82 5.80 -32.77 -20.28
CA ALA A 82 6.40 -34.10 -20.27
C ALA A 82 7.38 -34.30 -21.45
N GLN A 83 7.03 -33.79 -22.64
CA GLN A 83 7.91 -33.81 -23.82
C GLN A 83 9.14 -32.90 -23.63
N ALA A 84 8.97 -31.70 -23.06
CA ALA A 84 10.07 -30.78 -22.76
C ALA A 84 11.04 -31.29 -21.68
N MET A 85 10.60 -32.23 -20.83
CA MET A 85 11.48 -32.92 -19.89
C MET A 85 12.41 -33.93 -20.58
N GLN A 86 11.97 -34.51 -21.70
CA GLN A 86 12.78 -35.42 -22.52
C GLN A 86 13.63 -34.65 -23.54
N ASN A 87 13.17 -33.48 -23.96
CA ASN A 87 13.86 -32.59 -24.88
C ASN A 87 13.92 -31.16 -24.31
N PRO A 88 15.02 -30.82 -23.60
CA PRO A 88 15.16 -29.53 -22.93
C PRO A 88 15.07 -28.31 -23.87
N GLU A 89 15.41 -28.46 -25.15
CA GLU A 89 15.34 -27.37 -26.13
C GLU A 89 13.90 -26.93 -26.39
N LEU A 90 12.92 -27.84 -26.23
CA LEU A 90 11.51 -27.50 -26.38
C LEU A 90 10.96 -26.69 -25.20
N ARG A 91 11.63 -26.70 -24.04
CA ARG A 91 11.13 -26.06 -22.81
C ARG A 91 10.78 -24.58 -23.02
N ALA A 92 11.53 -23.86 -23.84
CA ALA A 92 11.31 -22.44 -24.13
C ALA A 92 9.96 -22.17 -24.82
N TYR A 93 9.40 -23.14 -25.53
CA TYR A 93 8.20 -22.97 -26.36
C TYR A 93 6.92 -23.50 -25.71
N THR A 94 7.03 -24.06 -24.49
CA THR A 94 5.85 -24.54 -23.76
C THR A 94 4.87 -23.39 -23.47
N ILE A 95 3.58 -23.73 -23.32
CA ILE A 95 2.54 -22.78 -22.89
C ILE A 95 2.95 -22.01 -21.63
N GLU A 96 3.56 -22.68 -20.65
CA GLU A 96 3.99 -22.05 -19.40
C GLU A 96 5.17 -21.09 -19.58
N SER A 97 6.16 -21.45 -20.40
CA SER A 97 7.31 -20.58 -20.69
C SER A 97 6.88 -19.34 -21.46
N GLU A 98 5.96 -19.50 -22.41
CA GLU A 98 5.44 -18.37 -23.18
C GLU A 98 4.60 -17.43 -22.31
N LEU A 99 3.73 -17.98 -21.46
CA LEU A 99 2.97 -17.18 -20.48
C LEU A 99 3.92 -16.40 -19.55
N ARG A 100 5.03 -17.02 -19.14
CA ARG A 100 6.05 -16.35 -18.32
C ARG A 100 6.74 -15.23 -19.10
N SER A 101 7.11 -15.46 -20.36
CA SER A 101 7.74 -14.45 -21.24
C SER A 101 6.85 -13.21 -21.36
N ILE A 102 5.57 -13.39 -21.69
CA ILE A 102 4.61 -12.29 -21.83
C ILE A 102 4.46 -11.54 -20.51
N ASN A 103 4.40 -12.22 -19.37
CA ASN A 103 4.30 -11.54 -18.07
C ASN A 103 5.57 -10.75 -17.70
N GLN A 104 6.74 -11.10 -18.24
CA GLN A 104 7.98 -10.34 -18.04
C GLN A 104 8.02 -9.09 -18.93
N VAL A 105 7.62 -9.22 -20.21
CA VAL A 105 7.65 -8.13 -21.19
C VAL A 105 6.46 -7.17 -21.03
N ASN A 106 5.25 -7.70 -20.83
CA ASN A 106 4.02 -6.95 -20.56
C ASN A 106 3.83 -6.61 -19.08
N ASN A 107 4.93 -6.49 -18.34
CA ASN A 107 4.87 -6.00 -16.97
C ASN A 107 4.55 -4.50 -17.03
N PRO A 108 3.48 -3.98 -16.39
CA PRO A 108 3.00 -2.59 -16.55
C PRO A 108 3.98 -1.47 -16.14
N ILE A 109 5.19 -1.84 -15.78
CA ILE A 109 6.34 -1.08 -15.34
C ILE A 109 6.89 -0.24 -16.50
N THR A 110 6.40 1.00 -16.64
CA THR A 110 7.38 2.07 -16.48
C THR A 110 7.80 2.00 -15.00
N ALA A 111 9.06 1.66 -14.73
CA ALA A 111 9.52 1.48 -13.35
C ALA A 111 9.31 2.72 -12.48
N GLY A 112 9.17 3.89 -13.11
CA GLY A 112 8.74 5.14 -12.50
C GLY A 112 7.27 5.12 -12.07
N ASP A 113 6.31 4.96 -13.00
CA ASP A 113 4.89 5.18 -12.71
C ASP A 113 4.24 4.05 -11.92
N SER A 114 4.67 2.80 -12.12
CA SER A 114 4.21 1.69 -11.27
C SER A 114 4.74 1.85 -9.85
N LYS A 115 6.00 2.26 -9.67
CA LYS A 115 6.56 2.57 -8.34
C LYS A 115 5.85 3.78 -7.73
N ARG A 116 5.50 4.77 -8.54
CA ARG A 116 4.78 5.97 -8.11
C ARG A 116 3.35 5.67 -7.70
N LEU A 117 2.60 4.89 -8.47
CA LEU A 117 1.26 4.43 -8.10
C LEU A 117 1.29 3.56 -6.84
N ALA A 118 2.23 2.60 -6.75
CA ALA A 118 2.41 1.77 -5.57
C ALA A 118 2.76 2.63 -4.34
N LYS A 119 3.64 3.63 -4.50
CA LYS A 119 3.96 4.60 -3.44
C LYS A 119 2.76 5.46 -3.06
N ALA A 120 1.99 5.95 -4.04
CA ALA A 120 0.82 6.78 -3.80
C ALA A 120 -0.27 6.01 -3.04
N LEU A 121 -0.56 4.78 -3.46
CA LEU A 121 -1.53 3.93 -2.76
C LEU A 121 -0.99 3.46 -1.40
N ALA A 122 0.31 3.18 -1.27
CA ALA A 122 0.92 2.85 0.01
C ALA A 122 0.88 4.05 0.97
N SER A 123 1.13 5.28 0.49
CA SER A 123 1.00 6.50 1.28
C SER A 123 -0.44 6.76 1.70
N PHE A 124 -1.40 6.62 0.77
CA PHE A 124 -2.82 6.71 1.12
C PHE A 124 -3.20 5.62 2.14
N GLY A 125 -2.81 4.36 1.90
CA GLY A 125 -3.11 3.25 2.78
C GLY A 125 -2.41 3.33 4.14
N SER A 126 -1.18 3.84 4.21
CA SER A 126 -0.45 4.01 5.47
C SER A 126 -1.03 5.12 6.33
N ASP A 127 -1.59 6.14 5.71
CA ASP A 127 -2.14 7.31 6.38
C ASP A 127 -3.58 7.05 6.88
N PHE A 128 -4.30 6.10 6.29
CA PHE A 128 -5.73 5.91 6.54
C PHE A 128 -6.17 4.45 6.84
N VAL A 129 -5.32 3.43 6.69
CA VAL A 129 -5.65 2.02 7.00
C VAL A 129 -4.84 1.54 8.22
N PRO A 130 -5.47 1.28 9.38
CA PRO A 130 -4.77 0.99 10.64
C PRO A 130 -4.28 -0.47 10.82
N VAL A 131 -4.58 -1.42 9.91
CA VAL A 131 -4.45 -2.86 10.22
C VAL A 131 -3.21 -3.55 9.63
N TYR A 132 -2.55 -3.02 8.59
CA TYR A 132 -1.28 -3.61 8.11
C TYR A 132 -0.24 -2.54 7.80
N GLY A 133 0.66 -2.32 8.76
CA GLY A 133 1.75 -1.35 8.68
C GLY A 133 2.96 -1.78 7.86
N ASP A 134 2.94 -2.95 7.22
CA ASP A 134 4.06 -3.43 6.40
C ASP A 134 3.76 -3.21 4.92
N THR A 135 4.65 -2.49 4.24
CA THR A 135 4.74 -2.42 2.77
C THR A 135 4.68 -3.78 2.08
N LYS A 136 5.01 -4.85 2.83
CA LYS A 136 4.91 -6.25 2.40
C LYS A 136 3.46 -6.70 2.16
N ALA A 137 2.50 -6.32 3.01
CA ALA A 137 1.09 -6.67 2.83
C ALA A 137 0.44 -5.97 1.62
N PHE A 138 0.88 -4.74 1.31
CA PHE A 138 0.43 -4.01 0.12
C PHE A 138 1.02 -4.59 -1.18
N SER A 139 2.25 -5.10 -1.14
CA SER A 139 2.87 -5.83 -2.26
C SER A 139 2.34 -7.25 -2.43
N GLU A 140 1.76 -7.84 -1.38
CA GLU A 140 1.16 -9.19 -1.37
C GLU A 140 -0.36 -9.16 -1.61
N ALA A 141 -0.99 -7.98 -1.63
CA ALA A 141 -2.41 -7.83 -1.91
C ALA A 141 -2.71 -8.16 -3.38
N GLN A 142 -3.68 -9.05 -3.57
CA GLN A 142 -4.13 -9.48 -4.91
C GLN A 142 -4.74 -8.31 -5.71
N ASP A 143 -5.31 -7.31 -5.02
CA ASP A 143 -5.75 -6.03 -5.58
C ASP A 143 -5.49 -4.89 -4.58
N PRO A 144 -4.48 -4.02 -4.82
CA PRO A 144 -4.12 -2.94 -3.91
C PRO A 144 -5.16 -1.81 -3.83
N PHE A 145 -6.04 -1.66 -4.84
CA PHE A 145 -7.11 -0.66 -4.81
C PHE A 145 -8.27 -1.11 -3.92
N ASP A 146 -8.63 -2.39 -3.95
CA ASP A 146 -9.68 -2.92 -3.07
C ASP A 146 -9.28 -2.82 -1.61
N TYR A 147 -8.00 -3.04 -1.31
CA TYR A 147 -7.44 -2.82 0.01
C TYR A 147 -7.51 -1.34 0.42
N ALA A 148 -7.10 -0.41 -0.47
CA ALA A 148 -7.20 1.02 -0.19
C ALA A 148 -8.66 1.47 0.03
N MET A 149 -9.60 0.99 -0.79
CA MET A 149 -11.04 1.29 -0.69
C MET A 149 -11.66 0.75 0.60
N ALA A 150 -11.25 -0.42 1.08
CA ALA A 150 -11.70 -0.95 2.37
C ALA A 150 -11.29 -0.07 3.56
N GLY A 151 -10.17 0.66 3.44
CA GLY A 151 -9.72 1.62 4.45
C GLY A 151 -10.38 3.00 4.36
N VAL A 152 -11.11 3.30 3.29
CA VAL A 152 -11.70 4.63 3.07
C VAL A 152 -12.77 4.98 4.11
N GLY A 153 -13.47 3.99 4.67
CA GLY A 153 -14.43 4.21 5.76
C GLY A 153 -13.80 4.81 7.03
N LEU A 154 -12.46 4.80 7.11
CA LEU A 154 -11.68 5.37 8.21
C LEU A 154 -11.09 6.73 7.88
N VAL A 155 -11.37 7.27 6.68
CA VAL A 155 -11.00 8.63 6.25
C VAL A 155 -12.05 9.63 6.75
N PRO A 156 -11.74 10.49 7.73
CA PRO A 156 -12.74 11.34 8.37
C PRO A 156 -13.39 12.34 7.40
N GLY A 157 -14.72 12.23 7.23
CA GLY A 157 -15.54 13.21 6.48
C GLY A 157 -15.34 13.24 4.96
N ALA A 158 -14.57 12.32 4.38
CA ALA A 158 -14.32 12.26 2.93
C ALA A 158 -14.49 10.85 2.32
N GLY A 159 -15.02 9.89 3.07
CA GLY A 159 -15.15 8.49 2.67
C GLY A 159 -15.75 8.29 1.27
N ASP A 160 -16.98 8.76 1.04
CA ASP A 160 -17.66 8.60 -0.25
C ASP A 160 -16.92 9.24 -1.43
N ALA A 161 -16.26 10.39 -1.20
CA ALA A 161 -15.50 11.08 -2.23
C ALA A 161 -14.19 10.34 -2.54
N ALA A 162 -13.48 9.88 -1.51
CA ALA A 162 -12.26 9.08 -1.64
C ALA A 162 -12.53 7.74 -2.35
N GLN A 163 -13.65 7.08 -2.03
CA GLN A 163 -14.03 5.81 -2.66
C GLN A 163 -14.32 6.00 -4.16
N LYS A 164 -14.98 7.09 -4.55
CA LYS A 164 -15.21 7.44 -5.96
C LYS A 164 -13.90 7.70 -6.71
N VAL A 165 -12.97 8.44 -6.09
CA VAL A 165 -11.66 8.73 -6.70
C VAL A 165 -10.82 7.46 -6.83
N LEU A 166 -10.78 6.59 -5.82
CA LEU A 166 -10.09 5.30 -5.88
C LEU A 166 -10.72 4.33 -6.88
N SER A 167 -12.05 4.31 -6.99
CA SER A 167 -12.74 3.53 -8.03
C SER A 167 -12.39 4.03 -9.43
N LYS A 168 -12.28 5.35 -9.62
CA LYS A 168 -11.84 5.94 -10.89
C LYS A 168 -10.38 5.62 -11.18
N ALA A 169 -9.51 5.70 -10.18
CA ALA A 169 -8.10 5.33 -10.29
C ALA A 169 -7.94 3.84 -10.64
N LYS A 170 -8.70 2.95 -9.99
CA LYS A 170 -8.74 1.51 -10.30
C LYS A 170 -9.15 1.26 -11.75
N LYS A 171 -10.18 1.95 -12.26
CA LYS A 171 -10.58 1.86 -13.68
C LYS A 171 -9.46 2.33 -14.62
N LEU A 172 -8.84 3.48 -14.35
CA LEU A 172 -7.71 3.96 -15.14
C LEU A 172 -6.52 3.00 -15.12
N PHE A 173 -6.24 2.38 -13.97
CA PHE A 173 -5.24 1.34 -13.84
C PHE A 173 -5.59 0.10 -14.69
N GLN A 174 -6.84 -0.37 -14.64
CA GLN A 174 -7.33 -1.48 -15.48
C GLN A 174 -7.31 -1.16 -16.98
N GLU A 175 -7.49 0.12 -17.34
CA GLU A 175 -7.36 0.66 -18.69
C GLU A 175 -5.89 0.91 -19.13
N GLY A 176 -4.91 0.64 -18.26
CA GLY A 176 -3.48 0.82 -18.54
C GLY A 176 -2.94 2.24 -18.38
N LYS A 177 -3.75 3.20 -17.92
CA LYS A 177 -3.41 4.60 -17.67
C LYS A 177 -2.80 4.81 -16.28
N VAL A 178 -1.65 4.18 -16.04
CA VAL A 178 -1.01 4.10 -14.71
C VAL A 178 -0.60 5.48 -14.17
N ALA A 179 -0.11 6.39 -15.03
CA ALA A 179 0.27 7.74 -14.62
C ALA A 179 -0.94 8.57 -14.15
N GLU A 180 -2.04 8.56 -14.90
CA GLU A 180 -3.29 9.24 -14.52
C GLU A 180 -3.92 8.63 -13.26
N SER A 181 -3.82 7.31 -13.12
CA SER A 181 -4.20 6.63 -11.89
C SER A 181 -3.35 7.09 -10.69
N ALA A 182 -2.05 7.27 -10.87
CA ALA A 182 -1.16 7.77 -9.83
C ALA A 182 -1.49 9.23 -9.46
N ASP A 183 -1.75 10.08 -10.45
CA ASP A 183 -2.16 11.48 -10.24
C ASP A 183 -3.42 11.58 -9.37
N LEU A 184 -4.42 10.73 -9.63
CA LEU A 184 -5.65 10.72 -8.84
C LEU A 184 -5.41 10.31 -7.39
N VAL A 185 -4.60 9.29 -7.13
CA VAL A 185 -4.33 8.81 -5.76
C VAL A 185 -3.46 9.80 -5.00
N GLU A 186 -2.46 10.40 -5.65
CA GLU A 186 -1.64 11.48 -5.06
C GLU A 186 -2.48 12.73 -4.77
N GLY A 187 -3.32 13.13 -5.72
CA GLY A 187 -4.24 14.25 -5.57
C GLY A 187 -5.27 14.02 -4.45
N LEU A 188 -5.80 12.81 -4.34
CA LEU A 188 -6.66 12.42 -3.22
C LEU A 188 -5.93 12.54 -1.88
N THR A 189 -4.73 11.97 -1.79
CA THR A 189 -3.92 12.02 -0.56
C THR A 189 -3.64 13.47 -0.14
N LYS A 190 -3.24 14.32 -1.08
CA LYS A 190 -3.03 15.76 -0.84
C LYS A 190 -4.33 16.47 -0.45
N GLY A 191 -5.43 16.18 -1.14
CA GLY A 191 -6.74 16.77 -0.87
C GLY A 191 -7.25 16.43 0.53
N VAL A 192 -7.14 15.17 0.94
CA VAL A 192 -7.49 14.72 2.29
C VAL A 192 -6.60 15.38 3.33
N LYS A 193 -5.27 15.39 3.14
CA LYS A 193 -4.33 16.07 4.04
C LYS A 193 -4.61 17.56 4.18
N ASN A 194 -4.88 18.26 3.08
CA ASN A 194 -5.18 19.69 3.09
C ASN A 194 -6.55 19.97 3.73
N SER A 195 -7.56 19.12 3.50
CA SER A 195 -8.85 19.25 4.16
C SER A 195 -8.77 18.96 5.67
N ASN A 196 -7.84 18.10 6.08
CA ASN A 196 -7.59 17.77 7.47
C ASN A 196 -6.80 18.89 8.16
N ALA A 197 -5.79 19.45 7.50
CA ALA A 197 -5.06 20.64 7.97
C ALA A 197 -6.01 21.83 8.19
N ALA A 198 -6.94 22.08 7.27
CA ALA A 198 -7.94 23.14 7.40
C ALA A 198 -8.98 22.92 8.52
N LYS A 199 -9.06 21.71 9.08
CA LYS A 199 -10.00 21.37 10.17
C LYS A 199 -9.35 21.35 11.56
N GLY A 200 -8.03 21.51 11.66
CA GLY A 200 -7.31 21.40 12.93
C GLY A 200 -7.33 19.97 13.49
N PHE A 201 -7.58 19.83 14.80
CA PHE A 201 -7.68 18.53 15.46
C PHE A 201 -8.85 17.69 14.93
N ILE A 202 -8.56 16.43 14.61
CA ILE A 202 -9.54 15.45 14.16
C ILE A 202 -9.69 14.36 15.22
N PRO A 203 -10.83 14.25 15.91
CA PRO A 203 -11.05 13.19 16.89
C PRO A 203 -10.97 11.80 16.24
N ALA A 204 -10.32 10.85 16.92
CA ALA A 204 -10.29 9.47 16.47
C ALA A 204 -11.65 8.78 16.68
N GLU A 205 -11.96 7.81 15.81
CA GLU A 205 -13.06 6.88 15.98
C GLU A 205 -12.98 6.18 17.35
N ARG A 206 -14.13 6.01 18.01
CA ARG A 206 -14.19 5.31 19.30
C ARG A 206 -14.21 3.81 19.06
N THR A 207 -13.26 3.10 19.63
CA THR A 207 -13.11 1.65 19.46
C THR A 207 -14.16 0.84 20.23
N GLY A 208 -14.89 1.49 21.14
CA GLY A 208 -15.83 0.85 22.07
C GLY A 208 -15.18 0.32 23.33
N LEU A 209 -13.84 0.41 23.46
CA LEU A 209 -13.17 0.16 24.74
C LEU A 209 -13.58 1.23 25.75
N ASN A 210 -13.84 0.80 26.97
CA ASN A 210 -14.15 1.68 28.09
C ASN A 210 -12.85 2.10 28.78
N PHE A 211 -12.43 3.34 28.51
CA PHE A 211 -11.28 3.95 29.17
C PHE A 211 -11.70 4.61 30.48
N GLU A 212 -11.11 4.18 31.58
CA GLU A 212 -11.09 4.95 32.82
C GLU A 212 -10.19 6.17 32.59
N GLU A 213 -10.77 7.37 32.74
CA GLU A 213 -10.10 8.65 32.52
C GLU A 213 -9.96 9.42 33.84
N LYS A 214 -8.74 9.85 34.14
CA LYS A 214 -8.41 10.70 35.29
C LYS A 214 -7.74 11.97 34.80
N VAL A 215 -8.44 13.09 34.98
CA VAL A 215 -7.94 14.42 34.63
C VAL A 215 -7.69 15.21 35.90
N LYS A 216 -6.47 15.70 36.09
CA LYS A 216 -6.09 16.53 37.25
C LYS A 216 -5.61 17.90 36.79
N ASN A 217 -6.41 18.92 37.08
CA ASN A 217 -5.99 20.31 36.90
C ASN A 217 -5.00 20.70 38.01
N LYS A 218 -3.87 21.27 37.62
CA LYS A 218 -2.81 21.74 38.53
C LYS A 218 -2.71 23.26 38.53
N ALA A 219 -2.01 23.78 39.55
CA ALA A 219 -1.67 25.19 39.62
C ALA A 219 -0.92 25.64 38.34
N GLY A 220 -1.12 26.89 37.94
CA GLY A 220 -0.48 27.45 36.75
C GLY A 220 -1.07 26.99 35.42
N GLY A 221 -2.18 26.23 35.41
CA GLY A 221 -2.88 25.83 34.17
C GLY A 221 -2.37 24.54 33.53
N TYR A 222 -1.51 23.79 34.23
CA TYR A 222 -1.11 22.44 33.82
C TYR A 222 -2.25 21.45 34.03
N VAL A 223 -2.32 20.42 33.18
CA VAL A 223 -3.33 19.35 33.31
C VAL A 223 -2.63 18.00 33.14
N ASP A 224 -2.78 17.10 34.11
CA ASP A 224 -2.40 15.70 33.93
C ASP A 224 -3.61 14.91 33.42
N VAL A 225 -3.39 14.04 32.43
CA VAL A 225 -4.39 13.12 31.90
C VAL A 225 -3.84 11.71 31.98
N GLU A 226 -4.58 10.82 32.64
CA GLU A 226 -4.31 9.39 32.69
C GLU A 226 -5.52 8.64 32.09
N LEU A 227 -5.27 7.76 31.14
CA LEU A 227 -6.26 6.87 30.54
C LEU A 227 -5.84 5.43 30.79
N SER A 228 -6.80 4.55 31.10
CA SER A 228 -6.53 3.12 31.23
C SER A 228 -7.73 2.26 30.82
N ALA A 229 -7.49 1.17 30.10
CA ALA A 229 -8.51 0.18 29.74
C ALA A 229 -7.99 -1.25 29.90
N ARG A 230 -8.84 -2.13 30.45
CA ARG A 230 -8.56 -3.56 30.70
C ARG A 230 -9.47 -4.47 29.87
N GLN A 231 -9.59 -4.11 28.60
CA GLN A 231 -10.48 -4.74 27.63
C GLN A 231 -9.72 -5.03 26.32
N LYS A 232 -10.21 -5.99 25.54
CA LYS A 232 -9.68 -6.36 24.22
C LYS A 232 -10.81 -6.70 23.26
N PHE A 233 -10.48 -6.95 22.01
CA PHE A 233 -11.41 -7.53 21.04
C PHE A 233 -11.31 -9.06 21.03
N ASP A 234 -12.45 -9.73 20.98
CA ASP A 234 -12.50 -11.15 20.67
C ASP A 234 -12.32 -11.42 19.16
N LYS A 235 -12.41 -12.69 18.74
CA LYS A 235 -12.25 -13.07 17.33
C LYS A 235 -13.31 -12.49 16.39
N SER A 236 -14.48 -12.13 16.93
CA SER A 236 -15.56 -11.48 16.17
C SER A 236 -15.43 -9.95 16.16
N GLY A 237 -14.46 -9.41 16.91
CA GLY A 237 -14.23 -7.98 17.04
C GLY A 237 -15.05 -7.31 18.14
N VAL A 238 -15.75 -8.08 18.98
CA VAL A 238 -16.55 -7.55 20.11
C VAL A 238 -15.63 -7.24 21.28
N VAL A 239 -15.92 -6.15 22.00
CA VAL A 239 -15.18 -5.74 23.19
C VAL A 239 -15.49 -6.68 24.35
N VAL A 240 -14.44 -7.23 24.97
CA VAL A 240 -14.52 -8.13 26.13
C VAL A 240 -13.50 -7.75 27.19
N ASP A 241 -13.86 -7.94 28.46
CA ASP A 241 -12.94 -7.72 29.58
C ASP A 241 -11.78 -8.72 29.56
N SER A 242 -10.59 -8.24 29.92
CA SER A 242 -9.39 -9.08 29.97
C SER A 242 -8.36 -8.53 30.94
N LYS A 243 -8.06 -9.31 31.99
CA LYS A 243 -7.01 -8.98 32.97
C LYS A 243 -5.60 -8.88 32.38
N PHE A 244 -5.39 -9.48 31.22
CA PHE A 244 -4.11 -9.45 30.49
C PHE A 244 -4.05 -8.34 29.44
N ALA A 245 -5.17 -7.67 29.17
CA ALA A 245 -5.19 -6.54 28.25
C ALA A 245 -4.87 -5.27 29.02
N GLN A 246 -3.99 -4.46 28.45
CA GLN A 246 -3.58 -3.19 29.02
C GLN A 246 -3.45 -2.19 27.90
N SER A 247 -4.18 -1.08 28.00
CA SER A 247 -3.99 0.11 27.18
C SER A 247 -3.98 1.28 28.11
N ASP A 248 -2.83 1.92 28.30
CA ASP A 248 -2.75 3.12 29.13
C ASP A 248 -2.05 4.28 28.40
N LEU A 249 -2.37 5.48 28.84
CA LEU A 249 -1.72 6.71 28.41
C LEU A 249 -1.58 7.63 29.62
N VAL A 250 -0.40 8.24 29.76
CA VAL A 250 -0.12 9.30 30.72
C VAL A 250 0.40 10.49 29.94
N ALA A 251 -0.26 11.63 30.08
CA ALA A 251 0.13 12.87 29.42
C ALA A 251 0.02 14.06 30.36
N ARG A 252 0.84 15.07 30.09
CA ARG A 252 0.88 16.34 30.81
C ARG A 252 0.76 17.48 29.82
N TYR A 253 -0.30 18.26 29.96
CA TYR A 253 -0.48 19.51 29.26
C TYR A 253 0.19 20.65 29.99
N SER A 254 0.87 21.51 29.23
CA SER A 254 1.41 22.79 29.69
C SER A 254 0.65 23.98 29.08
N PRO A 255 0.52 25.11 29.79
CA PRO A 255 -0.25 26.28 29.36
C PRO A 255 0.22 26.94 28.05
N ASP A 256 1.45 26.64 27.61
CA ASP A 256 2.00 27.06 26.33
C ASP A 256 1.37 26.32 25.12
N GLY A 257 0.47 25.37 25.39
CA GLY A 257 -0.28 24.63 24.37
C GLY A 257 0.33 23.27 24.03
N ASN A 258 1.34 22.81 24.77
CA ASN A 258 1.96 21.52 24.53
C ASN A 258 1.35 20.40 25.38
N LEU A 259 0.92 19.31 24.75
CA LEU A 259 0.57 18.06 25.42
C LEU A 259 1.74 17.09 25.31
N TYR A 260 2.48 16.90 26.40
CA TYR A 260 3.59 15.95 26.47
C TYR A 260 3.08 14.56 26.87
N ILE A 261 3.34 13.55 26.04
CA ILE A 261 3.02 12.14 26.33
C ILE A 261 4.20 11.54 27.12
N ASP A 262 4.01 11.32 28.41
CA ASP A 262 4.99 10.68 29.29
C ASP A 262 5.07 9.18 29.07
N TRP A 263 3.90 8.55 28.90
CA TRP A 263 3.81 7.12 28.67
C TRP A 263 2.63 6.80 27.75
N TYR A 264 2.85 5.88 26.84
CA TYR A 264 1.85 5.39 25.90
C TYR A 264 2.17 3.95 25.56
N GLY A 265 1.22 3.04 25.78
CA GLY A 265 1.42 1.63 25.52
C GLY A 265 0.11 0.86 25.49
N THR A 266 0.04 -0.12 24.60
CA THR A 266 -1.10 -1.04 24.52
C THR A 266 -0.64 -2.45 24.16
N THR A 267 -1.26 -3.44 24.79
CA THR A 267 -1.16 -4.86 24.42
C THR A 267 -2.28 -5.28 23.44
N VAL A 268 -3.16 -4.35 23.08
CA VAL A 268 -4.33 -4.58 22.22
C VAL A 268 -4.01 -4.02 20.85
N SER A 269 -3.88 -4.90 19.86
CA SER A 269 -3.58 -4.50 18.48
C SER A 269 -4.84 -4.23 17.67
N GLY A 270 -4.72 -3.30 16.72
CA GLY A 270 -5.76 -2.99 15.73
C GLY A 270 -6.82 -1.97 16.19
N LYS A 271 -7.76 -1.67 15.30
CA LYS A 271 -8.92 -0.77 15.48
C LYS A 271 -8.64 0.67 15.92
N GLY A 272 -7.38 1.12 15.98
CA GLY A 272 -7.07 2.52 16.30
C GLY A 272 -7.09 2.84 17.81
N VAL A 273 -6.95 1.84 18.69
CA VAL A 273 -6.91 2.02 20.16
C VAL A 273 -5.91 3.10 20.58
N GLY A 274 -4.73 3.10 19.97
CA GLY A 274 -3.71 4.11 20.21
C GLY A 274 -4.13 5.53 19.85
N SER A 275 -4.77 5.69 18.69
CA SER A 275 -5.29 6.95 18.21
C SER A 275 -6.45 7.45 19.06
N GLU A 276 -7.32 6.56 19.52
CA GLU A 276 -8.38 6.90 20.48
C GLU A 276 -7.80 7.43 21.79
N MET A 277 -6.77 6.79 22.36
CA MET A 277 -6.15 7.26 23.61
C MET A 277 -5.58 8.68 23.46
N ILE A 278 -4.80 8.93 22.41
CA ILE A 278 -4.22 10.27 22.20
C ILE A 278 -5.31 11.30 21.90
N SER A 279 -6.33 10.95 21.09
CA SER A 279 -7.51 11.79 20.85
C SER A 279 -8.18 12.20 22.16
N ARG A 280 -8.50 11.23 23.02
CA ARG A 280 -9.14 11.47 24.32
C ARG A 280 -8.30 12.39 25.19
N ALA A 281 -6.97 12.20 25.22
CA ALA A 281 -6.09 13.08 25.99
C ALA A 281 -6.11 14.53 25.50
N ILE A 282 -6.15 14.75 24.18
CA ILE A 282 -6.30 16.09 23.59
C ILE A 282 -7.67 16.68 23.91
N GLU A 283 -8.73 15.88 23.80
CA GLU A 283 -10.11 16.29 24.10
C GLU A 283 -10.31 16.65 25.58
N ALA A 284 -9.70 15.88 26.49
CA ALA A 284 -9.75 16.09 27.95
C ALA A 284 -9.22 17.47 28.38
N VAL A 285 -8.21 17.97 27.69
CA VAL A 285 -7.62 19.29 27.92
C VAL A 285 -8.41 20.40 27.21
N GLY A 286 -9.01 20.04 26.07
CA GLY A 286 -9.66 20.93 25.12
C GLY A 286 -8.81 21.04 23.86
N ALA A 287 -9.30 20.46 22.77
CA ALA A 287 -8.55 20.35 21.50
C ALA A 287 -8.04 21.69 20.96
N ASN A 288 -8.81 22.77 21.14
CA ASN A 288 -8.43 24.12 20.73
C ASN A 288 -7.26 24.72 21.54
N LYS A 289 -6.91 24.14 22.69
CA LYS A 289 -5.77 24.56 23.51
C LYS A 289 -4.49 23.85 23.13
N VAL A 290 -4.58 22.66 22.53
CA VAL A 290 -3.42 21.85 22.17
C VAL A 290 -2.89 22.33 20.82
N LYS A 291 -1.74 23.00 20.85
CA LYS A 291 -1.00 23.45 19.66
C LYS A 291 -0.01 22.40 19.19
N THR A 292 0.62 21.73 20.16
CA THR A 292 1.66 20.73 19.87
C THR A 292 1.49 19.51 20.76
N VAL A 293 1.88 18.36 20.23
CA VAL A 293 1.98 17.12 21.00
C VAL A 293 3.42 16.66 20.94
N SER A 294 4.03 16.40 22.09
CA SER A 294 5.44 15.97 22.16
C SER A 294 5.59 14.68 22.93
N ALA A 295 6.64 13.93 22.60
CA ALA A 295 6.94 12.66 23.25
C ALA A 295 8.41 12.29 23.07
N GLN A 296 8.89 11.38 23.91
CA GLN A 296 10.08 10.61 23.61
C GLN A 296 9.66 9.28 22.97
N LEU A 297 10.29 8.92 21.84
CA LEU A 297 9.95 7.68 21.14
C LEU A 297 10.24 6.47 22.04
N GLY A 298 9.18 5.79 22.47
CA GLY A 298 9.23 4.50 23.14
C GLY A 298 9.72 3.38 22.21
N LYS A 299 9.94 2.18 22.77
CA LYS A 299 10.64 1.07 22.10
C LYS A 299 10.17 0.80 20.65
N ASP A 300 8.89 0.55 20.44
CA ASP A 300 8.38 0.16 19.11
C ASP A 300 8.46 1.31 18.10
N ASN A 301 8.20 2.54 18.56
CA ASN A 301 8.33 3.73 17.71
C ASN A 301 9.81 4.02 17.39
N LEU A 302 10.71 3.83 18.36
CA LEU A 302 12.15 4.03 18.19
C LEU A 302 12.74 2.98 17.24
N ASP A 303 12.30 1.73 17.35
CA ASP A 303 12.72 0.63 16.46
C ASP A 303 12.24 0.91 15.03
N ALA A 304 10.98 1.35 14.84
CA ALA A 304 10.45 1.77 13.54
C ALA A 304 11.18 3.00 12.96
N PHE A 305 11.49 4.00 13.80
CA PHE A 305 12.25 5.19 13.40
C PHE A 305 13.67 4.83 12.93
N LYS A 306 14.38 3.96 13.67
CA LYS A 306 15.70 3.46 13.29
C LYS A 306 15.66 2.66 11.99
N ALA A 307 14.65 1.81 11.82
CA ALA A 307 14.45 1.04 10.59
C ALA A 307 14.09 1.92 9.38
N GLY A 308 13.40 3.04 9.59
CA GLY A 308 13.17 4.05 8.55
C GLY A 308 14.48 4.74 8.16
N SER A 309 15.26 5.17 9.15
CA SER A 309 16.54 5.84 8.95
C SER A 309 17.56 4.95 8.23
N SER A 310 17.63 3.65 8.56
CA SER A 310 18.53 2.71 7.88
C SER A 310 18.15 2.46 6.41
N ARG A 311 16.91 2.73 6.03
CA ARG A 311 16.43 2.68 4.63
C ARG A 311 16.60 4.00 3.88
N GLY A 312 17.30 4.98 4.46
CA GLY A 312 17.62 6.26 3.83
C GLY A 312 16.49 7.30 3.87
N LEU A 313 15.49 7.12 4.74
CA LEU A 313 14.47 8.15 4.97
C LEU A 313 15.04 9.34 5.75
N SER A 314 14.49 10.55 5.54
CA SER A 314 14.76 11.68 6.44
C SER A 314 14.25 11.38 7.85
N LYS A 315 14.70 12.14 8.85
CA LYS A 315 14.26 11.96 10.24
C LYS A 315 12.74 12.15 10.37
N GLU A 316 12.21 13.17 9.71
CA GLU A 316 10.78 13.50 9.70
C GLU A 316 9.99 12.38 9.03
N GLN A 317 10.44 11.92 7.86
CA GLN A 317 9.83 10.78 7.16
C GLN A 317 9.87 9.50 8.01
N ALA A 318 10.97 9.25 8.70
CA ALA A 318 11.12 8.10 9.58
C ALA A 318 10.17 8.18 10.79
N VAL A 319 9.97 9.37 11.38
CA VAL A 319 9.01 9.58 12.48
C VAL A 319 7.58 9.40 12.00
N TRP A 320 7.20 9.98 10.85
CA TRP A 320 5.85 9.81 10.29
C TRP A 320 5.51 8.34 9.99
N ASN A 321 6.51 7.51 9.72
CA ASN A 321 6.32 6.08 9.51
C ASN A 321 6.17 5.25 10.80
N THR A 322 6.38 5.84 11.98
CA THR A 322 6.16 5.16 13.27
C THR A 322 4.67 5.06 13.61
N PRO A 323 4.24 4.11 14.47
CA PRO A 323 2.86 4.06 14.98
C PRO A 323 2.37 5.39 15.58
N LEU A 324 3.22 6.09 16.33
CA LEU A 324 2.92 7.42 16.89
C LEU A 324 2.76 8.44 15.77
N GLY A 325 3.69 8.52 14.82
CA GLY A 325 3.60 9.44 13.68
C GLY A 325 2.32 9.26 12.87
N LYS A 326 1.95 8.00 12.56
CA LYS A 326 0.69 7.69 11.87
C LYS A 326 -0.53 8.15 12.66
N THR A 327 -0.52 7.96 13.98
CA THR A 327 -1.58 8.45 14.87
C THR A 327 -1.66 9.97 14.83
N MET A 328 -0.53 10.67 14.92
CA MET A 328 -0.55 12.13 14.89
C MET A 328 -1.06 12.67 13.55
N SER A 329 -0.70 12.00 12.45
CA SER A 329 -1.18 12.34 11.10
C SER A 329 -2.70 12.19 10.99
N SER A 330 -3.26 11.09 11.51
CA SER A 330 -4.71 10.86 11.49
C SER A 330 -5.49 11.83 12.37
N LEU A 331 -4.87 12.35 13.44
CA LEU A 331 -5.43 13.39 14.31
C LEU A 331 -5.30 14.81 13.77
N GLY A 332 -4.75 14.99 12.56
CA GLY A 332 -4.66 16.29 11.88
C GLY A 332 -3.35 17.05 12.09
N PHE A 333 -2.32 16.43 12.66
CA PHE A 333 -0.98 17.03 12.76
C PHE A 333 -0.22 16.80 11.45
N THR A 334 0.50 17.83 10.99
CA THR A 334 1.09 17.85 9.64
C THR A 334 2.58 18.08 9.63
N GLU A 335 3.13 18.65 10.71
CA GLU A 335 4.55 18.91 10.86
C GLU A 335 5.13 18.19 12.07
N VAL A 336 6.43 17.88 12.01
CA VAL A 336 7.14 17.25 13.12
C VAL A 336 8.56 17.79 13.22
N GLU A 337 8.93 18.22 14.42
CA GLU A 337 10.31 18.53 14.81
C GLU A 337 10.94 17.29 15.46
N VAL A 338 12.17 16.95 15.06
CA VAL A 338 12.86 15.74 15.51
C VAL A 338 14.24 16.06 16.08
N HIS A 339 14.42 15.82 17.38
CA HIS A 339 15.68 16.01 18.10
C HIS A 339 16.11 14.73 18.81
N GLY A 340 16.95 13.94 18.14
CA GLY A 340 17.35 12.63 18.64
C GLY A 340 16.16 11.66 18.66
N ALA A 341 15.75 11.23 19.86
CA ALA A 341 14.55 10.42 20.07
C ALA A 341 13.33 11.25 20.53
N SER A 342 13.48 12.55 20.69
CA SER A 342 12.38 13.46 21.04
C SER A 342 11.70 13.96 19.79
N VAL A 343 10.36 13.96 19.81
CA VAL A 343 9.52 14.41 18.71
C VAL A 343 8.49 15.41 19.20
N LYS A 344 8.17 16.39 18.36
CA LYS A 344 7.13 17.37 18.61
C LYS A 344 6.32 17.58 17.34
N PHE A 345 5.04 17.23 17.39
CA PHE A 345 4.08 17.31 16.30
C PHE A 345 3.30 18.61 16.40
N LEU A 346 3.06 19.26 15.26
CA LEU A 346 2.39 20.55 15.17
C LEU A 346 1.20 20.49 14.19
N HIS A 347 0.16 21.26 14.49
CA HIS A 347 -0.83 21.68 13.50
C HIS A 347 -0.25 22.81 12.65
N LEU A 348 -0.58 22.86 11.36
CA LEU A 348 -0.45 24.08 10.58
C LEU A 348 -1.45 25.10 11.12
N GLU A 349 -0.97 26.28 11.52
CA GLU A 349 -1.83 27.43 11.90
C GLU A 349 -2.59 28.00 10.70
#